data_AF-A0A962DWK8-F1
#
_entry.id   AF-A0A962DWK8-F1
#
_cell.length_a   1.000
_cell.length_b   1.000
_cell.length_c   1.000
_cell.angle_alpha   90.00
_cell.angle_beta   90.00
_cell.angle_gamma   90.00
#
_symmetry.space_group_name_H-M   'P 1'
#
loop_
_entity.id
_entity.type
_entity.pdbx_description
1 polymer ?
#
loop_
_entity_poly.entity_id
_entity_poly.type
_entity_poly.pdbx_seq_one_letter_code
_entity_poly.pdbx_strand_id
1 'polypeptide(L)'
;KKIKDKSISADDRKDYETKLAHVLQKEENNSFKLIAVILLLALPLSIYFYTQRGTPQAMTTNIAQQNSQQPQMSLEEAVAQLEEKLKENPDDIDGQMLLARTQFSMKNYDKAVTAYSKANELAPNESVILTELAEAIALKNNKGTFLGEPEQYLAKAYELNPQNQKAIWLYGMTFYEKQDYAKTLELWTGLYEMISDEGAKKQLAEQLNDIRSKLDMPLIEEPVYETLITATVDISESLKSQLQGKEALLYIYTKETQGMPMPIAVIKKTIQLSDFPMNISMSDAQNLQPNRKLSEFKEVVIGARISFSGNAMAQKGDLLSSEQTIPLRQETNVDINIDSIKN
;
A
#
# COMPACT_ATOMS: atom_id res chain seq x y z
N LYS A 1 8.24 53.53 -30.48
CA LYS A 1 7.43 53.61 -29.24
C LYS A 1 8.21 52.86 -28.15
N LYS A 2 8.76 53.58 -27.16
CA LYS A 2 9.66 53.05 -26.12
C LYS A 2 8.95 51.98 -25.28
N ILE A 3 9.56 50.82 -25.11
CA ILE A 3 9.18 49.83 -24.10
C ILE A 3 9.72 50.36 -22.76
N LYS A 4 8.82 50.73 -21.85
CA LYS A 4 9.18 51.12 -20.48
C LYS A 4 9.49 49.84 -19.70
N ASP A 5 10.71 49.78 -19.22
CA ASP A 5 11.19 48.82 -18.23
C ASP A 5 10.37 49.00 -16.93
N LYS A 6 9.62 47.97 -16.53
CA LYS A 6 8.95 47.90 -15.23
C LYS A 6 9.86 47.10 -14.31
N SER A 7 10.82 47.78 -13.69
CA SER A 7 11.57 47.22 -12.57
C SER A 7 10.61 46.93 -11.43
N ILE A 8 10.42 45.64 -11.11
CA ILE A 8 9.69 45.18 -9.94
C ILE A 8 10.34 45.77 -8.68
N SER A 9 9.53 46.41 -7.83
CA SER A 9 9.98 47.02 -6.57
C SER A 9 10.61 45.97 -5.65
N ALA A 10 11.60 46.37 -4.84
CA ALA A 10 12.25 45.47 -3.88
C ALA A 10 11.26 44.90 -2.85
N ASP A 11 10.20 45.64 -2.52
CA ASP A 11 9.12 45.16 -1.63
C ASP A 11 8.24 44.10 -2.31
N ASP A 12 7.98 44.25 -3.61
CA ASP A 12 7.22 43.25 -4.38
C ASP A 12 8.00 41.94 -4.49
N ARG A 13 9.34 41.99 -4.64
CA ARG A 13 10.17 40.77 -4.66
C ARG A 13 10.11 40.02 -3.33
N LYS A 14 10.13 40.74 -2.21
CA LYS A 14 10.10 40.13 -0.88
C LYS A 14 8.74 39.46 -0.57
N ASP A 15 7.64 40.05 -1.03
CA ASP A 15 6.29 39.44 -0.94
C ASP A 15 6.18 38.19 -1.84
N TYR A 16 6.76 38.22 -3.04
CA TYR A 16 6.81 37.04 -3.92
C TYR A 16 7.69 35.92 -3.36
N GLU A 17 8.87 36.22 -2.82
CA GLU A 17 9.75 35.20 -2.21
C GLU A 17 9.12 34.58 -0.96
N THR A 18 8.41 35.38 -0.15
CA THR A 18 7.70 34.87 1.03
C THR A 18 6.52 33.97 0.64
N LYS A 19 5.76 34.35 -0.40
CA LYS A 19 4.67 33.51 -0.94
C LYS A 19 5.19 32.25 -1.62
N LEU A 20 6.32 32.32 -2.33
CA LEU A 20 6.95 31.14 -2.95
C LEU A 20 7.48 30.18 -1.89
N ALA A 21 8.11 30.69 -0.82
CA ALA A 21 8.54 29.87 0.32
C ALA A 21 7.34 29.20 1.04
N HIS A 22 6.22 29.91 1.20
CA HIS A 22 5.00 29.36 1.81
C HIS A 22 4.29 28.31 0.92
N VAL A 23 4.40 28.42 -0.40
CA VAL A 23 3.85 27.43 -1.36
C VAL A 23 4.77 26.20 -1.43
N LEU A 24 6.08 26.39 -1.47
CA LEU A 24 7.07 25.30 -1.49
C LEU A 24 7.07 24.50 -0.19
N GLN A 25 6.81 25.15 0.96
CA GLN A 25 6.70 24.47 2.26
C GLN A 25 5.36 23.73 2.45
N LYS A 26 4.35 24.00 1.60
CA LYS A 26 3.03 23.37 1.68
C LYS A 26 2.88 22.15 0.74
N GLU A 27 3.72 22.01 -0.28
CA GLU A 27 3.69 20.86 -1.21
C GLU A 27 4.63 19.70 -0.82
N GLU A 28 5.57 19.90 0.10
CA GLU A 28 6.58 18.89 0.47
C GLU A 28 6.00 17.69 1.27
N ASN A 29 4.76 17.77 1.75
CA ASN A 29 4.18 16.75 2.65
C ASN A 29 3.24 15.71 2.00
N ASN A 30 2.88 15.87 0.71
CA ASN A 30 2.00 14.90 0.02
C ASN A 30 2.75 14.00 -0.98
N SER A 31 3.86 14.45 -1.54
CA SER A 31 4.72 13.68 -2.44
C SER A 31 5.59 12.64 -1.71
N PHE A 32 5.96 12.89 -0.44
CA PHE A 32 6.64 11.91 0.41
C PHE A 32 5.76 10.69 0.76
N LYS A 33 4.43 10.87 0.86
CA LYS A 33 3.49 9.77 1.15
C LYS A 33 3.29 8.83 -0.04
N LEU A 34 3.36 9.34 -1.28
CA LEU A 34 3.27 8.50 -2.49
C LEU A 34 4.57 7.71 -2.74
N ILE A 35 5.72 8.29 -2.41
CA ILE A 35 7.05 7.65 -2.57
C ILE A 35 7.24 6.52 -1.55
N ALA A 36 6.70 6.67 -0.33
CA ALA A 36 6.73 5.61 0.69
C ALA A 36 5.92 4.37 0.29
N VAL A 37 4.81 4.51 -0.44
CA VAL A 37 3.97 3.39 -0.91
C VAL A 37 4.63 2.61 -2.05
N ILE A 38 5.36 3.29 -2.94
CA ILE A 38 6.10 2.65 -4.06
C ILE A 38 7.31 1.86 -3.52
N LEU A 39 8.01 2.38 -2.51
CA LEU A 39 9.13 1.69 -1.85
C LEU A 39 8.68 0.49 -0.99
N LEU A 40 7.47 0.53 -0.42
CA LEU A 40 6.92 -0.58 0.38
C LEU A 40 6.50 -1.79 -0.46
N LEU A 41 6.19 -1.58 -1.75
CA LEU A 41 5.84 -2.66 -2.70
C LEU A 41 7.08 -3.29 -3.37
N ALA A 42 8.19 -2.56 -3.49
CA ALA A 42 9.41 -3.06 -4.15
C ALA A 42 10.24 -4.05 -3.29
N LEU A 43 10.16 -3.94 -1.95
CA LEU A 43 10.91 -4.79 -1.02
C LEU A 43 10.39 -6.23 -0.86
N PRO A 44 9.06 -6.52 -0.81
CA PRO A 44 8.59 -7.90 -0.73
C PRO A 44 8.75 -8.68 -2.05
N LEU A 45 8.72 -8.01 -3.22
CA LEU A 45 8.96 -8.68 -4.50
C LEU A 45 10.43 -9.12 -4.65
N SER A 46 11.40 -8.34 -4.18
CA SER A 46 12.81 -8.72 -4.25
C SER A 46 13.13 -9.94 -3.37
N ILE A 47 12.51 -10.04 -2.18
CA ILE A 47 12.63 -11.19 -1.27
C ILE A 47 11.96 -12.44 -1.86
N TYR A 48 10.81 -12.29 -2.54
CA TYR A 48 10.12 -13.39 -3.22
C TYR A 48 10.95 -14.00 -4.36
N PHE A 49 11.59 -13.16 -5.19
CA PHE A 49 12.49 -13.64 -6.25
C PHE A 49 13.78 -14.26 -5.69
N TYR A 50 14.28 -13.77 -4.55
CA TYR A 50 15.50 -14.30 -3.92
C TYR A 50 15.33 -15.75 -3.43
N THR A 51 14.14 -16.13 -2.98
CA THR A 51 13.90 -17.45 -2.38
C THR A 51 13.55 -18.56 -3.38
N GLN A 52 13.19 -18.23 -4.63
CA GLN A 52 12.90 -19.24 -5.66
C GLN A 52 14.13 -19.71 -6.45
N ARG A 53 15.26 -18.99 -6.39
CA ARG A 53 16.50 -19.36 -7.12
C ARG A 53 17.80 -19.32 -6.31
N GLY A 54 17.82 -18.73 -5.11
CA GLY A 54 19.02 -18.68 -4.27
C GLY A 54 19.00 -19.74 -3.17
N THR A 55 19.98 -20.65 -3.14
CA THR A 55 20.22 -21.53 -1.99
C THR A 55 20.69 -20.68 -0.79
N PRO A 56 19.94 -20.58 0.32
CA PRO A 56 20.26 -19.67 1.43
C PRO A 56 21.33 -20.20 2.41
N GLN A 57 22.01 -21.32 2.10
CA GLN A 57 22.89 -22.02 3.05
C GLN A 57 24.40 -21.81 2.85
N ALA A 58 24.82 -20.90 1.96
CA ALA A 58 26.26 -20.62 1.77
C ALA A 58 26.73 -19.28 2.38
N MET A 59 25.86 -18.45 2.97
CA MET A 59 26.23 -17.10 3.43
C MET A 59 25.81 -16.76 4.87
N THR A 60 25.66 -17.76 5.73
CA THR A 60 25.52 -17.53 7.19
C THR A 60 26.73 -18.06 7.93
N THR A 61 27.92 -17.59 7.57
CA THR A 61 29.11 -17.72 8.42
C THR A 61 29.93 -16.44 8.31
N ASN A 62 29.98 -15.71 9.43
CA ASN A 62 30.95 -14.66 9.76
C ASN A 62 30.87 -13.30 9.03
N ILE A 63 29.73 -12.61 9.06
CA ILE A 63 29.68 -11.14 8.83
C ILE A 63 29.37 -10.36 10.13
N ALA A 64 29.17 -11.04 11.27
CA ALA A 64 28.85 -10.38 12.54
C ALA A 64 30.06 -9.75 13.27
N GLN A 65 31.29 -9.91 12.79
CA GLN A 65 32.49 -9.31 13.40
C GLN A 65 33.56 -8.98 12.36
N GLN A 66 33.31 -7.99 11.48
CA GLN A 66 34.38 -7.30 10.78
C GLN A 66 33.96 -5.86 10.43
N ASN A 67 34.59 -4.91 11.12
CA ASN A 67 34.76 -3.49 10.79
C ASN A 67 33.55 -2.70 10.28
N SER A 68 32.90 -2.03 11.22
CA SER A 68 32.09 -0.82 11.03
C SER A 68 32.93 0.35 10.52
N GLN A 69 33.41 0.30 9.26
CA GLN A 69 34.14 1.40 8.61
C GLN A 69 34.26 1.24 7.07
N GLN A 70 33.27 0.63 6.41
CA GLN A 70 33.12 0.80 4.96
C GLN A 70 32.22 2.01 4.69
N PRO A 71 32.61 2.96 3.82
CA PRO A 71 31.69 3.99 3.33
C PRO A 71 30.47 3.28 2.75
N GLN A 72 29.27 3.60 3.25
CA GLN A 72 28.06 3.19 2.55
C GLN A 72 28.10 3.85 1.17
N MET A 73 28.36 3.06 0.14
CA MET A 73 28.38 3.51 -1.24
C MET A 73 27.02 4.16 -1.54
N SER A 74 27.04 5.39 -2.05
CA SER A 74 25.83 6.07 -2.48
C SER A 74 25.22 5.35 -3.69
N LEU A 75 23.92 5.54 -3.91
CA LEU A 75 23.23 4.94 -5.06
C LEU A 75 23.84 5.44 -6.38
N GLU A 76 24.24 6.71 -6.41
CA GLU A 76 24.90 7.36 -7.53
C GLU A 76 26.26 6.73 -7.85
N GLU A 77 27.06 6.42 -6.83
CA GLU A 77 28.35 5.72 -6.99
C GLU A 77 28.17 4.27 -7.46
N ALA A 78 27.15 3.58 -6.96
CA ALA A 78 26.82 2.22 -7.40
C ALA A 78 26.39 2.19 -8.87
N VAL A 79 25.59 3.18 -9.30
CA VAL A 79 25.21 3.37 -10.70
C VAL A 79 26.44 3.65 -11.57
N ALA A 80 27.35 4.52 -11.14
CA ALA A 80 28.56 4.82 -11.91
C ALA A 80 29.45 3.58 -12.10
N GLN A 81 29.57 2.72 -11.09
CA GLN A 81 30.29 1.45 -11.20
C GLN A 81 29.58 0.46 -12.13
N LEU A 82 28.26 0.41 -12.09
CA LEU A 82 27.47 -0.42 -13.00
C LEU A 82 27.63 0.05 -14.45
N GLU A 83 27.56 1.36 -14.68
CA GLU A 83 27.82 1.97 -16.00
C GLU A 83 29.22 1.63 -16.51
N GLU A 84 30.25 1.68 -15.66
CA GLU A 84 31.62 1.31 -16.05
C GLU A 84 31.73 -0.17 -16.44
N LYS A 85 31.13 -1.08 -15.65
CA LYS A 85 31.08 -2.51 -15.98
C LYS A 85 30.35 -2.76 -17.30
N LEU A 86 29.28 -2.02 -17.56
CA LEU A 86 28.54 -2.11 -18.82
C LEU A 86 29.30 -1.52 -20.01
N LYS A 87 30.33 -0.68 -19.81
CA LYS A 87 31.24 -0.31 -20.91
C LYS A 87 32.13 -1.49 -21.32
N GLU A 88 32.56 -2.30 -20.36
CA GLU A 88 33.36 -3.51 -20.62
C GLU A 88 32.49 -4.63 -21.20
N ASN A 89 31.23 -4.74 -20.76
CA ASN A 89 30.27 -5.73 -21.25
C ASN A 89 28.91 -5.08 -21.60
N PRO A 90 28.79 -4.43 -22.78
CA PRO A 90 27.59 -3.69 -23.16
C PRO A 90 26.37 -4.56 -23.47
N ASP A 91 26.59 -5.86 -23.68
CA ASP A 91 25.55 -6.81 -24.09
C ASP A 91 24.94 -7.58 -22.90
N ASP A 92 25.28 -7.20 -21.66
CA ASP A 92 24.69 -7.73 -20.44
C ASP A 92 23.26 -7.19 -20.25
N ILE A 93 22.26 -7.95 -20.74
CA ILE A 93 20.84 -7.61 -20.65
C ILE A 93 20.41 -7.36 -19.20
N ASP A 94 20.83 -8.22 -18.26
CA ASP A 94 20.46 -8.11 -16.85
C ASP A 94 21.06 -6.84 -16.22
N GLY A 95 22.31 -6.53 -16.57
CA GLY A 95 22.98 -5.29 -16.18
C GLY A 95 22.29 -4.04 -16.76
N GLN A 96 21.89 -4.07 -18.03
CA GLN A 96 21.13 -2.97 -18.66
C GLN A 96 19.76 -2.78 -18.00
N MET A 97 19.04 -3.87 -17.70
CA MET A 97 17.76 -3.83 -16.98
C MET A 97 17.90 -3.28 -15.57
N LEU A 98 18.96 -3.69 -14.85
CA LEU A 98 19.25 -3.15 -13.51
C LEU A 98 19.55 -1.65 -13.55
N LEU A 99 20.39 -1.22 -14.50
CA LEU A 99 20.69 0.20 -14.71
C LEU A 99 19.40 0.98 -15.01
N ALA A 100 18.57 0.47 -15.91
CA ALA A 100 17.33 1.11 -16.31
C ALA A 100 16.35 1.27 -15.14
N ARG A 101 16.10 0.22 -14.35
CA ARG A 101 15.23 0.24 -13.16
C ARG A 101 15.76 1.17 -12.07
N THR A 102 17.08 1.22 -11.90
CA THR A 102 17.73 2.12 -10.93
C THR A 102 17.54 3.58 -11.35
N GLN A 103 17.84 3.91 -12.60
CA GLN A 103 17.63 5.24 -13.14
C GLN A 103 16.14 5.64 -13.12
N PHE A 104 15.24 4.70 -13.39
CA PHE A 104 13.79 4.90 -13.31
C PHE A 104 13.36 5.25 -11.88
N SER A 105 13.86 4.51 -10.88
CA SER A 105 13.57 4.78 -9.45
C SER A 105 14.11 6.13 -9.00
N MET A 106 15.23 6.57 -9.57
CA MET A 106 15.80 7.91 -9.39
C MET A 106 15.07 9.00 -10.19
N LYS A 107 14.00 8.66 -10.93
CA LYS A 107 13.25 9.54 -11.84
C LYS A 107 14.08 10.12 -13.00
N ASN A 108 15.24 9.52 -13.28
CA ASN A 108 16.08 9.84 -14.43
C ASN A 108 15.56 9.10 -15.66
N TYR A 109 14.32 9.41 -16.07
CA TYR A 109 13.62 8.66 -17.11
C TYR A 109 14.35 8.65 -18.46
N ASP A 110 15.07 9.72 -18.81
CA ASP A 110 15.93 9.74 -20.01
C ASP A 110 16.98 8.63 -20.02
N LYS A 111 17.65 8.43 -18.88
CA LYS A 111 18.67 7.38 -18.72
C LYS A 111 18.02 6.01 -18.63
N ALA A 112 16.87 5.90 -17.99
CA ALA A 112 16.09 4.66 -17.93
C ALA A 112 15.67 4.20 -19.33
N VAL A 113 15.11 5.09 -20.15
CA VAL A 113 14.76 4.80 -21.55
C VAL A 113 15.98 4.33 -22.32
N THR A 114 17.13 5.00 -22.17
CA THR A 114 18.36 4.60 -22.87
C THR A 114 18.77 3.16 -22.54
N ALA A 115 18.80 2.81 -21.25
CA ALA A 115 19.20 1.47 -20.82
C ALA A 115 18.15 0.39 -21.18
N TYR A 116 16.85 0.68 -21.03
CA TYR A 116 15.79 -0.23 -21.48
C TYR A 116 15.79 -0.44 -23.00
N SER A 117 16.07 0.60 -23.79
CA SER A 117 16.21 0.48 -25.24
C SER A 117 17.37 -0.43 -25.60
N LYS A 118 18.52 -0.29 -24.92
CA LYS A 118 19.66 -1.19 -25.12
C LYS A 118 19.32 -2.64 -24.73
N ALA A 119 18.62 -2.85 -23.62
CA ALA A 119 18.13 -4.18 -23.25
C ALA A 119 17.19 -4.78 -24.31
N ASN A 120 16.30 -3.97 -24.89
CA ASN A 120 15.38 -4.38 -25.96
C ASN A 120 16.08 -4.65 -27.30
N GLU A 121 17.18 -3.94 -27.60
CA GLU A 121 18.02 -4.25 -28.77
C GLU A 121 18.69 -5.63 -28.65
N LEU A 122 19.14 -5.98 -27.44
CA LEU A 122 19.83 -7.23 -27.14
C LEU A 122 18.87 -8.42 -27.05
N ALA A 123 17.70 -8.21 -26.44
CA ALA A 123 16.64 -9.19 -26.30
C ALA A 123 15.32 -8.64 -26.84
N PRO A 124 15.18 -8.56 -28.19
CA PRO A 124 13.95 -8.11 -28.79
C PRO A 124 12.85 -9.13 -28.52
N ASN A 125 11.62 -8.65 -28.33
CA ASN A 125 10.43 -9.47 -28.07
C ASN A 125 10.35 -10.07 -26.66
N GLU A 126 10.98 -9.44 -25.67
CA GLU A 126 10.74 -9.75 -24.27
C GLU A 126 9.62 -8.87 -23.71
N SER A 127 8.49 -9.49 -23.35
CA SER A 127 7.30 -8.77 -22.86
C SER A 127 7.62 -7.84 -21.69
N VAL A 128 8.46 -8.28 -20.75
CA VAL A 128 8.86 -7.48 -19.58
C VAL A 128 9.65 -6.24 -19.99
N ILE A 129 10.63 -6.39 -20.88
CA ILE A 129 11.47 -5.27 -21.35
C ILE A 129 10.62 -4.26 -22.11
N LEU A 130 9.75 -4.73 -23.01
CA LEU A 130 8.84 -3.87 -23.77
C LEU A 130 7.88 -3.10 -22.85
N THR A 131 7.37 -3.74 -21.80
CA THR A 131 6.47 -3.11 -20.82
C THR A 131 7.18 -2.01 -20.03
N GLU A 132 8.38 -2.29 -19.51
CA GLU A 132 9.15 -1.33 -18.71
C GLU A 132 9.69 -0.17 -19.56
N LEU A 133 10.09 -0.44 -20.81
CA LEU A 133 10.47 0.59 -21.78
C LEU A 133 9.29 1.53 -22.08
N ALA A 134 8.10 0.97 -22.37
CA ALA A 134 6.90 1.76 -22.64
C ALA A 134 6.58 2.73 -21.50
N GLU A 135 6.64 2.24 -20.26
CA GLU A 135 6.41 3.06 -19.07
C GLU A 135 7.46 4.16 -18.91
N ALA A 136 8.75 3.85 -19.11
CA ALA A 136 9.80 4.84 -19.06
C ALA A 136 9.61 5.94 -20.11
N ILE A 137 9.19 5.59 -21.33
CA ILE A 137 8.90 6.55 -22.40
C ILE A 137 7.70 7.44 -22.02
N ALA A 138 6.62 6.86 -21.48
CA ALA A 138 5.44 7.60 -21.05
C ALA A 138 5.76 8.64 -19.96
N LEU A 139 6.60 8.26 -18.98
CA LEU A 139 6.95 9.11 -17.84
C LEU A 139 8.01 10.17 -18.15
N LYS A 140 8.94 9.89 -19.07
CA LYS A 140 9.97 10.85 -19.52
C LYS A 140 9.39 12.20 -19.92
N ASN A 141 8.23 12.20 -20.57
CA ASN A 141 7.63 13.42 -21.13
C ASN A 141 6.75 14.21 -20.13
N ASN A 142 6.80 13.88 -18.83
CA ASN A 142 6.05 14.51 -17.73
C ASN A 142 4.54 14.66 -17.97
N LYS A 143 3.96 13.77 -18.79
CA LYS A 143 2.54 13.74 -19.13
C LYS A 143 1.87 12.40 -18.90
N GLY A 144 2.64 11.33 -18.65
CA GLY A 144 2.15 10.03 -18.19
C GLY A 144 1.17 9.32 -19.14
N THR A 145 1.01 9.80 -20.37
CA THR A 145 0.14 9.17 -21.37
C THR A 145 0.84 7.98 -22.00
N PHE A 146 0.10 6.90 -22.19
CA PHE A 146 0.60 5.70 -22.85
C PHE A 146 0.26 5.65 -24.34
N LEU A 147 -0.33 6.71 -24.88
CA LEU A 147 -0.66 6.83 -26.30
C LEU A 147 0.60 7.04 -27.16
N GLY A 148 0.56 6.55 -28.40
CA GLY A 148 1.64 6.73 -29.37
C GLY A 148 2.67 5.60 -29.30
N GLU A 149 3.95 5.93 -29.13
CA GLU A 149 5.03 4.94 -29.09
C GLU A 149 4.89 3.92 -27.94
N PRO A 150 4.57 4.31 -26.68
CA PRO A 150 4.38 3.34 -25.59
C PRO A 150 3.29 2.30 -25.89
N GLU A 151 2.19 2.71 -26.52
CA GLU A 151 1.10 1.82 -26.90
C GLU A 151 1.58 0.68 -27.81
N GLN A 152 2.49 0.96 -28.75
CA GLN A 152 3.01 -0.06 -29.67
C GLN A 152 3.82 -1.12 -28.92
N TYR A 153 4.66 -0.68 -27.97
CA TYR A 153 5.41 -1.59 -27.11
C TYR A 153 4.50 -2.39 -26.18
N LEU A 154 3.46 -1.78 -25.62
CA LEU A 154 2.49 -2.43 -24.74
C LEU A 154 1.62 -3.45 -25.49
N ALA A 155 1.14 -3.13 -26.69
CA ALA A 155 0.41 -4.06 -27.54
C ALA A 155 1.26 -5.29 -27.85
N LYS A 156 2.52 -5.09 -28.27
CA LYS A 156 3.45 -6.18 -28.52
C LYS A 156 3.78 -6.98 -27.26
N ALA A 157 3.97 -6.31 -26.12
CA ALA A 157 4.22 -6.98 -24.84
C ALA A 157 3.06 -7.88 -24.42
N TYR A 158 1.82 -7.43 -24.65
CA TYR A 158 0.61 -8.20 -24.40
C TYR A 158 0.49 -9.39 -25.36
N GLU A 159 0.75 -9.21 -26.65
CA GLU A 159 0.77 -10.30 -27.63
C GLU A 159 1.78 -11.40 -27.27
N LEU A 160 2.97 -11.01 -26.81
CA LEU A 160 4.04 -11.93 -26.44
C LEU A 160 3.75 -12.68 -25.14
N ASN A 161 3.14 -12.00 -24.16
CA ASN A 161 2.78 -12.61 -22.89
C ASN A 161 1.47 -12.02 -22.34
N PRO A 162 0.33 -12.64 -22.64
CA PRO A 162 -0.98 -12.25 -22.11
C PRO A 162 -1.16 -12.49 -20.60
N GLN A 163 -0.12 -12.94 -19.88
CA GLN A 163 -0.11 -13.09 -18.42
C GLN A 163 0.71 -11.99 -17.72
N ASN A 164 1.34 -11.09 -18.46
CA ASN A 164 2.05 -9.96 -17.88
C ASN A 164 1.04 -8.93 -17.35
N GLN A 165 0.68 -9.05 -16.07
CA GLN A 165 -0.32 -8.20 -15.40
C GLN A 165 -0.08 -6.70 -15.60
N LYS A 166 1.18 -6.26 -15.53
CA LYS A 166 1.55 -4.85 -15.76
C LYS A 166 1.32 -4.42 -17.20
N ALA A 167 1.68 -5.25 -18.17
CA ALA A 167 1.41 -4.98 -19.59
C ALA A 167 -0.09 -4.87 -19.86
N ILE A 168 -0.91 -5.77 -19.31
CA ILE A 168 -2.37 -5.75 -19.47
C ILE A 168 -2.95 -4.46 -18.90
N TRP A 169 -2.56 -4.09 -17.67
CA TRP A 169 -3.05 -2.88 -17.04
C TRP A 169 -2.68 -1.62 -17.85
N LEU A 170 -1.40 -1.46 -18.18
CA LEU A 170 -0.89 -0.32 -18.96
C LEU A 170 -1.47 -0.27 -20.38
N TYR A 171 -1.64 -1.42 -21.03
CA TYR A 171 -2.27 -1.47 -22.35
C TYR A 171 -3.75 -1.08 -22.26
N GLY A 172 -4.47 -1.55 -21.24
CA GLY A 172 -5.84 -1.14 -20.96
C GLY A 172 -5.99 0.37 -20.70
N MET A 173 -4.98 1.01 -20.08
CA MET A 173 -4.94 2.47 -19.91
C MET A 173 -4.96 3.20 -21.26
N THR A 174 -4.33 2.67 -22.30
CA THR A 174 -4.36 3.29 -23.65
C THR A 174 -5.77 3.35 -24.21
N PHE A 175 -6.56 2.29 -24.03
CA PHE A 175 -7.97 2.25 -24.45
C PHE A 175 -8.84 3.14 -23.56
N TYR A 176 -8.53 3.21 -22.26
CA TYR A 176 -9.26 4.08 -21.33
C TYR A 176 -9.07 5.56 -21.70
N GLU A 177 -7.83 5.97 -22.01
CA GLU A 177 -7.52 7.33 -22.48
C GLU A 177 -8.22 7.65 -23.82
N LYS A 178 -8.40 6.65 -24.68
CA LYS A 178 -9.16 6.75 -25.93
C LYS A 178 -10.68 6.70 -25.74
N GLN A 179 -11.16 6.47 -24.51
CA GLN A 179 -12.56 6.24 -24.18
C GLN A 179 -13.15 4.98 -24.83
N ASP A 180 -12.30 4.03 -25.25
CA ASP A 180 -12.72 2.69 -25.68
C ASP A 180 -12.95 1.81 -24.44
N TYR A 181 -14.00 2.16 -23.71
CA TYR A 181 -14.38 1.51 -22.45
C TYR A 181 -14.70 0.02 -22.63
N ALA A 182 -15.13 -0.40 -23.82
CA ALA A 182 -15.40 -1.81 -24.11
C ALA A 182 -14.12 -2.64 -24.07
N LYS A 183 -13.05 -2.18 -24.75
CA LYS A 183 -11.75 -2.87 -24.71
C LYS A 183 -11.05 -2.76 -23.36
N THR A 184 -11.17 -1.61 -22.68
CA THR A 184 -10.65 -1.49 -21.31
C THR A 184 -11.32 -2.50 -20.39
N LEU A 185 -12.65 -2.63 -20.47
CA LEU A 185 -13.41 -3.58 -19.65
C LEU A 185 -12.98 -5.02 -19.95
N GLU A 186 -12.79 -5.38 -21.22
CA GLU A 186 -12.29 -6.71 -21.62
C GLU A 186 -10.94 -7.02 -20.97
N LEU A 187 -9.94 -6.15 -21.16
CA LEU A 187 -8.59 -6.36 -20.65
C LEU A 187 -8.53 -6.38 -19.11
N TRP A 188 -9.18 -5.41 -18.46
CA TRP A 188 -9.11 -5.28 -17.01
C TRP A 188 -9.97 -6.31 -16.28
N THR A 189 -11.05 -6.82 -16.88
CA THR A 189 -11.81 -7.94 -16.30
C THR A 189 -10.95 -9.21 -16.31
N GLY A 190 -10.27 -9.51 -17.41
CA GLY A 190 -9.32 -10.63 -17.45
C GLY A 190 -8.17 -10.48 -16.44
N LEU A 191 -7.66 -9.25 -16.28
CA LEU A 191 -6.66 -8.95 -15.24
C LEU A 191 -7.21 -9.14 -13.82
N TYR A 192 -8.45 -8.72 -13.55
CA TYR A 192 -9.09 -8.86 -12.24
C TYR A 192 -9.21 -10.32 -11.79
N GLU A 193 -9.47 -11.23 -12.74
CA GLU A 193 -9.53 -12.67 -12.47
C GLU A 193 -8.13 -13.26 -12.17
N MET A 194 -7.06 -12.65 -12.68
CA MET A 194 -5.68 -13.12 -12.53
C MET A 194 -4.99 -12.64 -11.24
N ILE A 195 -5.43 -11.51 -10.68
CA ILE A 195 -4.81 -10.93 -9.48
C ILE A 195 -5.18 -11.77 -8.25
N SER A 196 -4.14 -12.22 -7.53
CA SER A 196 -4.28 -12.90 -6.23
C SER A 196 -4.15 -11.97 -5.03
N ASP A 197 -3.55 -10.79 -5.20
CA ASP A 197 -3.44 -9.79 -4.13
C ASP A 197 -4.77 -9.05 -3.98
N GLU A 198 -5.45 -9.24 -2.84
CA GLU A 198 -6.77 -8.65 -2.59
C GLU A 198 -6.75 -7.11 -2.62
N GLY A 199 -5.63 -6.49 -2.21
CA GLY A 199 -5.48 -5.03 -2.25
C GLY A 199 -5.46 -4.50 -3.68
N ALA A 200 -4.63 -5.08 -4.55
CA ALA A 200 -4.57 -4.75 -5.96
C ALA A 200 -5.88 -5.10 -6.68
N LYS A 201 -6.52 -6.22 -6.32
CA LYS A 201 -7.81 -6.65 -6.87
C LYS A 201 -8.92 -5.65 -6.55
N LYS A 202 -8.97 -5.16 -5.31
CA LYS A 202 -9.89 -4.09 -4.89
C LYS A 202 -9.65 -2.80 -5.67
N GLN A 203 -8.40 -2.34 -5.80
CA GLN A 203 -8.08 -1.12 -6.56
C GLN A 203 -8.48 -1.24 -8.04
N LEU A 204 -8.35 -2.43 -8.63
CA LEU A 204 -8.79 -2.66 -9.99
C LEU A 204 -10.33 -2.75 -10.10
N ALA A 205 -11.02 -3.33 -9.10
CA ALA A 205 -12.48 -3.32 -9.04
C ALA A 205 -13.03 -1.90 -9.01
N GLU A 206 -12.41 -0.98 -8.27
CA GLU A 206 -12.80 0.43 -8.24
C GLU A 206 -12.70 1.08 -9.64
N GLN A 207 -11.59 0.85 -10.35
CA GLN A 207 -11.39 1.31 -11.73
C GLN A 207 -12.40 0.69 -12.70
N LEU A 208 -12.66 -0.60 -12.57
CA LEU A 208 -13.69 -1.30 -13.36
C LEU A 208 -15.09 -0.76 -13.06
N ASN A 209 -15.40 -0.43 -11.81
CA ASN A 209 -16.70 0.11 -11.42
C ASN A 209 -16.96 1.50 -11.98
N ASP A 210 -15.94 2.35 -12.10
CA ASP A 210 -16.06 3.63 -12.82
C ASP A 210 -16.47 3.40 -14.29
N ILE A 211 -15.87 2.44 -14.97
CA ILE A 211 -16.21 2.09 -16.35
C ILE A 211 -17.61 1.46 -16.44
N ARG A 212 -17.92 0.49 -15.56
CA ARG A 212 -19.20 -0.21 -15.54
C ARG A 212 -20.36 0.73 -15.27
N SER A 213 -20.16 1.73 -14.40
CA SER A 213 -21.12 2.80 -14.15
C SER A 213 -21.40 3.63 -15.42
N LYS A 214 -20.36 4.03 -16.16
CA LYS A 214 -20.51 4.77 -17.44
C LYS A 214 -21.24 3.98 -18.53
N LEU A 215 -21.24 2.65 -18.42
CA LEU A 215 -21.88 1.72 -19.36
C LEU A 215 -23.21 1.17 -18.84
N ASP A 216 -23.75 1.68 -17.71
CA ASP A 216 -24.95 1.18 -17.05
C ASP A 216 -24.92 -0.33 -16.75
N MET A 217 -23.74 -0.85 -16.41
CA MET A 217 -23.51 -2.26 -16.06
C MET A 217 -23.54 -2.47 -14.53
N PRO A 218 -23.97 -3.65 -14.04
CA PRO A 218 -23.91 -3.98 -12.62
C PRO A 218 -22.48 -3.83 -12.07
N LEU A 219 -22.33 -3.18 -10.91
CA LEU A 219 -21.03 -3.00 -10.27
C LEU A 219 -20.48 -4.34 -9.75
N ILE A 220 -19.16 -4.43 -9.66
CA ILE A 220 -18.46 -5.48 -8.91
C ILE A 220 -18.62 -5.12 -7.43
N GLU A 221 -19.41 -5.92 -6.71
CA GLU A 221 -19.64 -5.74 -5.28
C GLU A 221 -18.42 -6.24 -4.48
N GLU A 222 -17.96 -5.44 -3.52
CA GLU A 222 -17.02 -5.94 -2.52
C GLU A 222 -17.71 -7.02 -1.67
N PRO A 223 -17.02 -8.10 -1.27
CA PRO A 223 -17.56 -9.04 -0.30
C PRO A 223 -17.87 -8.29 1.00
N VAL A 224 -19.16 -8.16 1.33
CA VAL A 224 -19.61 -7.62 2.61
C VAL A 224 -19.53 -8.74 3.64
N TYR A 225 -18.56 -8.65 4.54
CA TYR A 225 -18.48 -9.59 5.66
C TYR A 225 -19.47 -9.16 6.74
N GLU A 226 -20.63 -9.83 6.81
CA GLU A 226 -21.64 -9.54 7.84
C GLU A 226 -21.10 -9.74 9.26
N THR A 227 -20.22 -10.73 9.45
CA THR A 227 -19.51 -11.00 10.71
C THR A 227 -18.05 -11.38 10.43
N LEU A 228 -17.11 -10.66 11.04
CA LEU A 228 -15.67 -10.92 10.95
C LEU A 228 -15.12 -11.56 12.22
N ILE A 229 -15.58 -11.08 13.38
CA ILE A 229 -15.15 -11.59 14.69
C ILE A 229 -16.40 -11.97 15.49
N THR A 230 -16.38 -13.16 16.08
CA THR A 230 -17.31 -13.54 17.15
C THR A 230 -16.52 -13.68 18.44
N ALA A 231 -16.78 -12.81 19.41
CA ALA A 231 -16.12 -12.78 20.70
C ALA A 231 -17.04 -13.32 21.81
N THR A 232 -16.61 -14.36 22.50
CA THR A 232 -17.20 -14.78 23.78
C THR A 232 -16.54 -13.97 24.88
N VAL A 233 -17.26 -13.07 25.52
CA VAL A 233 -16.74 -12.26 26.62
C VAL A 233 -17.22 -12.82 27.94
N ASP A 234 -16.28 -13.07 28.85
CA ASP A 234 -16.54 -13.49 30.23
C ASP A 234 -15.74 -12.65 31.23
N ILE A 235 -16.14 -12.71 32.50
CA ILE A 235 -15.50 -12.03 33.63
C ILE A 235 -14.99 -13.04 34.64
N SER A 236 -13.74 -12.87 35.06
CA SER A 236 -13.11 -13.77 36.03
C SER A 236 -13.83 -13.74 37.38
N GLU A 237 -13.83 -14.89 38.07
CA GLU A 237 -14.54 -15.05 39.35
C GLU A 237 -14.11 -14.01 40.40
N SER A 238 -12.83 -13.64 40.42
CA SER A 238 -12.28 -12.65 41.34
C SER A 238 -12.84 -11.24 41.12
N LEU A 239 -13.31 -10.92 39.92
CA LEU A 239 -13.84 -9.61 39.55
C LEU A 239 -15.37 -9.52 39.55
N LYS A 240 -16.09 -10.65 39.65
CA LYS A 240 -17.57 -10.64 39.66
C LYS A 240 -18.16 -9.75 40.77
N SER A 241 -17.54 -9.76 41.95
CA SER A 241 -17.95 -8.91 43.08
C SER A 241 -17.85 -7.40 42.79
N GLN A 242 -16.98 -6.98 41.87
CA GLN A 242 -16.83 -5.56 41.49
C GLN A 242 -18.02 -5.05 40.68
N LEU A 243 -18.63 -5.93 39.89
CA LEU A 243 -19.78 -5.65 39.01
C LEU A 243 -21.13 -6.01 39.65
N GLN A 244 -21.14 -6.79 40.73
CA GLN A 244 -22.36 -7.24 41.38
C GLN A 244 -23.27 -6.07 41.79
N GLY A 245 -24.52 -6.11 41.31
CA GLY A 245 -25.53 -5.08 41.60
C GLY A 245 -25.27 -3.72 40.94
N LYS A 246 -24.37 -3.64 39.97
CA LYS A 246 -24.04 -2.41 39.23
C LYS A 246 -24.28 -2.59 37.74
N GLU A 247 -24.68 -1.51 37.09
CA GLU A 247 -24.61 -1.36 35.64
C GLU A 247 -23.27 -0.73 35.26
N ALA A 248 -22.70 -1.15 34.14
CA ALA A 248 -21.46 -0.58 33.61
C ALA A 248 -21.47 -0.60 32.07
N LEU A 249 -20.51 0.08 31.46
CA LEU A 249 -20.34 0.10 30.00
C LEU A 249 -19.18 -0.82 29.60
N LEU A 250 -19.48 -1.83 28.80
CA LEU A 250 -18.50 -2.67 28.11
C LEU A 250 -18.08 -2.01 26.80
N TYR A 251 -16.77 -1.89 26.64
CA TYR A 251 -16.09 -1.51 25.41
C TYR A 251 -15.32 -2.71 24.90
N ILE A 252 -15.64 -3.20 23.70
CA ILE A 252 -14.83 -4.18 22.98
C ILE A 252 -14.22 -3.44 21.81
N TYR A 253 -12.91 -3.52 21.66
CA TYR A 253 -12.20 -2.74 20.65
C TYR A 253 -11.20 -3.61 19.91
N THR A 254 -11.01 -3.30 18.63
CA THR A 254 -9.91 -3.82 17.82
C THR A 254 -8.94 -2.70 17.49
N LYS A 255 -7.65 -2.99 17.44
CA LYS A 255 -6.60 -2.06 16.99
C LYS A 255 -5.60 -2.79 16.11
N GLU A 256 -4.76 -2.04 15.43
CA GLU A 256 -3.68 -2.59 14.60
C GLU A 256 -2.60 -3.23 15.49
N THR A 257 -1.90 -4.25 14.98
CA THR A 257 -0.79 -4.90 15.69
C THR A 257 0.40 -3.97 15.87
N GLN A 258 0.58 -3.01 14.95
CA GLN A 258 1.59 -1.96 15.00
C GLN A 258 0.96 -0.65 14.57
N GLY A 259 1.15 0.44 15.31
CA GLY A 259 0.66 1.76 14.90
C GLY A 259 0.10 2.60 16.04
N MET A 260 -0.62 3.66 15.67
CA MET A 260 -1.23 4.58 16.63
C MET A 260 -2.26 3.85 17.51
N PRO A 261 -2.41 4.23 18.79
CA PRO A 261 -3.26 3.51 19.76
C PRO A 261 -4.77 3.68 19.52
N MET A 262 -5.19 4.18 18.36
CA MET A 262 -6.60 4.39 18.04
C MET A 262 -7.25 3.07 17.60
N PRO A 263 -8.43 2.72 18.15
CA PRO A 263 -9.18 1.56 17.69
C PRO A 263 -9.62 1.67 16.23
N ILE A 264 -9.68 0.53 15.54
CA ILE A 264 -10.26 0.36 14.21
C ILE A 264 -11.78 0.27 14.31
N ALA A 265 -12.27 -0.62 15.17
CA ALA A 265 -13.69 -0.82 15.44
C ALA A 265 -13.94 -0.88 16.95
N VAL A 266 -15.12 -0.41 17.39
CA VAL A 266 -15.52 -0.41 18.81
C VAL A 266 -16.98 -0.80 18.95
N ILE A 267 -17.26 -1.72 19.86
CA ILE A 267 -18.60 -1.96 20.41
C ILE A 267 -18.70 -1.33 21.78
N LYS A 268 -19.80 -0.60 22.02
CA LYS A 268 -20.18 -0.05 23.31
C LYS A 268 -21.53 -0.63 23.71
N LYS A 269 -21.60 -1.28 24.88
CA LYS A 269 -22.84 -1.90 25.39
C LYS A 269 -22.98 -1.69 26.89
N THR A 270 -24.18 -1.38 27.37
CA THR A 270 -24.50 -1.40 28.81
C THR A 270 -24.70 -2.84 29.26
N ILE A 271 -24.06 -3.22 30.36
CA ILE A 271 -24.03 -4.60 30.87
C ILE A 271 -24.25 -4.67 32.38
N GLN A 272 -24.69 -5.85 32.82
CA GLN A 272 -24.77 -6.30 34.21
C GLN A 272 -24.10 -7.67 34.35
N LEU A 273 -23.84 -8.11 35.58
CA LEU A 273 -23.17 -9.39 35.84
C LEU A 273 -23.92 -10.60 35.26
N SER A 274 -25.25 -10.55 35.18
CA SER A 274 -26.09 -11.62 34.62
C SER A 274 -25.95 -11.80 33.10
N ASP A 275 -25.32 -10.85 32.41
CA ASP A 275 -25.12 -10.94 30.96
C ASP A 275 -23.98 -11.89 30.59
N PHE A 276 -23.10 -12.25 31.52
CA PHE A 276 -21.92 -13.07 31.25
C PHE A 276 -22.17 -14.58 31.43
N PRO A 277 -21.57 -15.45 30.59
CA PRO A 277 -20.79 -15.09 29.40
C PRO A 277 -21.68 -14.62 28.24
N MET A 278 -21.19 -13.68 27.43
CA MET A 278 -21.95 -13.13 26.30
C MET A 278 -21.20 -13.28 24.98
N ASN A 279 -21.96 -13.50 23.90
CA ASN A 279 -21.43 -13.49 22.54
C ASN A 279 -21.64 -12.12 21.88
N ILE A 280 -20.61 -11.64 21.22
CA ILE A 280 -20.60 -10.37 20.49
C ILE A 280 -20.03 -10.60 19.10
N SER A 281 -20.71 -10.09 18.08
CA SER A 281 -20.22 -10.09 16.70
C SER A 281 -19.69 -8.72 16.30
N MET A 282 -18.54 -8.65 15.64
CA MET A 282 -17.98 -7.45 15.03
C MET A 282 -17.80 -7.63 13.53
N SER A 283 -18.11 -6.58 12.78
CA SER A 283 -17.86 -6.47 11.35
C SER A 283 -17.51 -5.03 10.97
N ASP A 284 -17.49 -4.73 9.67
CA ASP A 284 -17.22 -3.38 9.20
C ASP A 284 -18.25 -2.34 9.65
N ALA A 285 -19.42 -2.78 10.12
CA ALA A 285 -20.45 -1.91 10.68
C ALA A 285 -20.04 -1.20 11.98
N GLN A 286 -19.00 -1.68 12.67
CA GLN A 286 -18.49 -1.08 13.92
C GLN A 286 -17.21 -0.27 13.73
N ASN A 287 -16.76 -0.04 12.50
CA ASN A 287 -15.59 0.77 12.20
C ASN A 287 -15.78 2.23 12.63
N LEU A 288 -14.73 2.85 13.18
CA LEU A 288 -14.75 4.26 13.56
C LEU A 288 -14.52 5.21 12.38
N GLN A 289 -13.87 4.74 11.30
CA GLN A 289 -13.54 5.54 10.13
C GLN A 289 -14.07 4.86 8.85
N PRO A 290 -14.80 5.58 7.97
CA PRO A 290 -15.35 4.99 6.75
C PRO A 290 -14.31 4.37 5.80
N ASN A 291 -13.11 4.95 5.78
CA ASN A 291 -12.02 4.55 4.87
C ASN A 291 -10.98 3.63 5.54
N ARG A 292 -11.29 3.07 6.71
CA ARG A 292 -10.39 2.16 7.42
C ARG A 292 -11.22 1.03 7.97
N LYS A 293 -11.38 -0.03 7.18
CA LYS A 293 -12.30 -1.12 7.47
C LYS A 293 -11.62 -2.23 8.24
N LEU A 294 -12.32 -2.86 9.20
CA LEU A 294 -11.84 -4.05 9.89
C LEU A 294 -11.50 -5.18 8.90
N SER A 295 -12.28 -5.35 7.83
CA SER A 295 -12.06 -6.38 6.79
C SER A 295 -10.75 -6.22 6.00
N GLU A 296 -10.10 -5.06 6.06
CA GLU A 296 -8.85 -4.78 5.32
C GLU A 296 -7.60 -5.29 6.07
N PHE A 297 -7.74 -5.64 7.35
CA PHE A 297 -6.61 -6.10 8.17
C PHE A 297 -6.49 -7.62 8.12
N LYS A 298 -5.25 -8.13 7.99
CA LYS A 298 -4.94 -9.57 8.09
C LYS A 298 -4.90 -10.06 9.53
N GLU A 299 -4.56 -9.17 10.45
CA GLU A 299 -4.46 -9.41 11.88
C GLU A 299 -4.81 -8.14 12.65
N VAL A 300 -5.40 -8.31 13.83
CA VAL A 300 -5.72 -7.20 14.74
C VAL A 300 -5.47 -7.62 16.18
N VAL A 301 -5.27 -6.63 17.03
CA VAL A 301 -5.30 -6.82 18.48
C VAL A 301 -6.70 -6.52 18.97
N ILE A 302 -7.32 -7.46 19.67
CA ILE A 302 -8.63 -7.31 20.32
C ILE A 302 -8.49 -7.25 21.84
N GLY A 303 -9.32 -6.42 22.47
CA GLY A 303 -9.42 -6.33 23.92
C GLY A 303 -10.79 -5.85 24.38
N ALA A 304 -11.08 -6.04 25.67
CA ALA A 304 -12.29 -5.58 26.30
C ALA A 304 -12.01 -4.77 27.58
N ARG A 305 -12.87 -3.79 27.84
CA ARG A 305 -12.86 -2.98 29.06
C ARG A 305 -14.27 -2.75 29.58
N ILE A 306 -14.48 -2.96 30.87
CA ILE A 306 -15.68 -2.50 31.58
C ILE A 306 -15.35 -1.18 32.26
N SER A 307 -16.10 -0.13 31.92
CA SER A 307 -16.00 1.18 32.57
C SER A 307 -17.23 1.49 33.40
N PHE A 308 -16.99 1.82 34.68
CA PHE A 308 -18.03 2.28 35.60
C PHE A 308 -18.30 3.79 35.47
N SER A 309 -17.33 4.56 34.97
CA SER A 309 -17.48 6.01 34.75
C SER A 309 -18.18 6.34 33.42
N GLY A 310 -18.19 5.39 32.49
CA GLY A 310 -18.72 5.56 31.14
C GLY A 310 -17.84 6.36 30.18
N ASN A 311 -16.66 6.81 30.63
CA ASN A 311 -15.71 7.53 29.79
C ASN A 311 -15.11 6.63 28.70
N ALA A 312 -14.77 7.24 27.56
CA ALA A 312 -14.12 6.54 26.45
C ALA A 312 -12.65 6.19 26.76
N MET A 313 -11.97 7.01 27.56
CA MET A 313 -10.59 6.77 28.00
C MET A 313 -10.56 5.92 29.27
N ALA A 314 -9.60 4.99 29.35
CA ALA A 314 -9.50 4.06 30.47
C ALA A 314 -9.20 4.83 31.77
N GLN A 315 -9.98 4.56 32.81
CA GLN A 315 -9.84 5.18 34.12
C GLN A 315 -9.36 4.15 35.15
N LYS A 316 -8.76 4.65 36.24
CA LYS A 316 -8.42 3.83 37.39
C LYS A 316 -9.69 3.15 37.94
N GLY A 317 -9.61 1.84 38.17
CA GLY A 317 -10.71 1.01 38.63
C GLY A 317 -11.56 0.38 37.51
N ASP A 318 -11.34 0.73 36.24
CA ASP A 318 -11.95 0.00 35.12
C ASP A 318 -11.42 -1.44 35.08
N LEU A 319 -12.26 -2.40 34.70
CA LEU A 319 -11.86 -3.80 34.53
C LEU A 319 -11.39 -4.04 33.10
N LEU A 320 -10.31 -4.79 32.92
CA LEU A 320 -9.64 -4.99 31.64
C LEU A 320 -9.41 -6.47 31.35
N SER A 321 -9.51 -6.84 30.07
CA SER A 321 -8.95 -8.09 29.56
C SER A 321 -7.49 -7.92 29.18
N SER A 322 -6.77 -9.04 29.11
CA SER A 322 -5.54 -9.10 28.31
C SER A 322 -5.87 -8.87 26.83
N GLU A 323 -4.99 -8.17 26.14
CA GLU A 323 -5.10 -7.96 24.69
C GLU A 323 -4.58 -9.18 23.93
N GLN A 324 -5.28 -9.60 22.88
CA GLN A 324 -4.94 -10.78 22.09
C GLN A 324 -4.75 -10.38 20.63
N THR A 325 -3.68 -10.87 19.99
CA THR A 325 -3.51 -10.73 18.55
C THR A 325 -4.23 -11.88 17.86
N ILE A 326 -5.19 -11.56 17.00
CA ILE A 326 -5.99 -12.54 16.28
C ILE A 326 -5.84 -12.35 14.76
N PRO A 327 -5.76 -13.44 13.98
CA PRO A 327 -5.87 -13.35 12.54
C PRO A 327 -7.30 -13.00 12.16
N LEU A 328 -7.48 -12.10 11.21
CA LEU A 328 -8.78 -11.86 10.61
C LEU A 328 -8.91 -12.74 9.37
N ARG A 329 -9.84 -13.67 9.47
CA ARG A 329 -10.35 -14.51 8.37
C ARG A 329 -11.86 -14.44 8.44
N GLN A 330 -12.56 -14.98 7.45
CA GLN A 330 -14.01 -15.15 7.57
C GLN A 330 -14.32 -15.91 8.87
N GLU A 331 -15.11 -15.28 9.76
CA GLU A 331 -15.57 -15.82 11.05
C GLU A 331 -14.47 -16.23 12.05
N THR A 332 -13.65 -15.27 12.50
CA THR A 332 -12.70 -15.51 13.61
C THR A 332 -13.42 -15.57 14.95
N ASN A 333 -13.34 -16.71 15.64
CA ASN A 333 -13.83 -16.86 17.02
C ASN A 333 -12.72 -16.53 18.04
N VAL A 334 -13.06 -15.81 19.10
CA VAL A 334 -12.12 -15.43 20.17
C VAL A 334 -12.80 -15.43 21.54
N ASP A 335 -12.10 -15.92 22.56
CA ASP A 335 -12.54 -15.83 23.94
C ASP A 335 -11.81 -14.69 24.65
N ILE A 336 -12.57 -13.77 25.23
CA ILE A 336 -12.06 -12.60 25.95
C ILE A 336 -12.43 -12.72 27.42
N ASN A 337 -11.43 -12.92 28.27
CA ASN A 337 -11.62 -12.96 29.72
C ASN A 337 -11.18 -11.64 30.35
N ILE A 338 -12.07 -11.01 31.10
CA ILE A 338 -11.78 -9.79 31.87
C ILE A 338 -11.25 -10.22 33.24
N ASP A 339 -9.97 -9.97 33.48
CA ASP A 339 -9.22 -10.58 34.58
C ASP A 339 -8.34 -9.61 35.38
N SER A 340 -8.26 -8.35 34.96
CA SER A 340 -7.42 -7.33 35.63
C SER A 340 -8.17 -6.03 35.92
N ILE A 341 -7.61 -5.22 36.83
CA ILE A 341 -8.11 -3.89 37.19
C ILE A 341 -7.08 -2.84 36.76
N LYS A 342 -7.54 -1.76 36.15
CA LYS A 342 -6.69 -0.61 35.80
C LYS A 342 -6.23 0.12 37.07
N ASN A 343 -4.92 0.18 37.28
CA ASN A 343 -4.28 0.82 38.45
C ASN A 343 -4.26 2.34 38.43
#